data_AF-C0B4G0-F1
#
_entry.id   AF-C0B4G0-F1
#
_cell.length_a   1.000
_cell.length_b   1.000
_cell.length_c   1.000
_cell.angle_alpha   90.00
_cell.angle_beta   90.00
_cell.angle_gamma   90.00
#
_symmetry.space_group_name_H-M   'P 1'
#
loop_
_entity.id
_entity.type
_entity.pdbx_description
1 polymer ?
#
loop_
_entity_poly.entity_id
_entity_poly.type
_entity_poly.pdbx_seq_one_letter_code
_entity_poly.pdbx_strand_id
1 'polypeptide(L)' 'FHCGEGLEVLVDDKWVRTRMEMNPAREWYLVGTSYCGDLEYVQARIPE' A
#
# COMPACT_ATOMS: atom_id res chain seq x y z
N PHE A 1 -2.73 -8.70 -5.48
CA PHE A 1 -2.96 -8.03 -4.19
C PHE A 1 -4.44 -8.11 -3.86
N HIS A 2 -4.74 -8.68 -2.71
CA HIS A 2 -6.05 -8.74 -2.07
C HIS A 2 -6.01 -7.98 -0.74
N CYS A 3 -7.18 -7.59 -0.23
CA CYS A 3 -7.28 -6.99 1.10
C CYS A 3 -6.59 -7.89 2.14
N GLY A 4 -5.75 -7.28 2.98
CA GLY A 4 -5.02 -7.97 4.03
C GLY A 4 -3.66 -8.54 3.62
N GLU A 5 -3.32 -8.59 2.33
CA GLU A 5 -1.99 -9.02 1.90
C GLU A 5 -0.93 -7.98 2.28
N GLY A 6 0.14 -8.45 2.94
CA GLY A 6 1.27 -7.63 3.35
C GLY A 6 2.21 -7.33 2.19
N LEU A 7 2.70 -6.10 2.13
CA LEU A 7 3.72 -5.63 1.19
C LEU A 7 4.56 -4.54 1.83
N GLU A 8 5.66 -4.17 1.20
CA GLU A 8 6.42 -2.98 1.56
C GLU A 8 6.37 -1.97 0.43
N VAL A 9 6.25 -0.69 0.76
CA VAL A 9 6.29 0.42 -0.20
C VAL A 9 7.40 1.40 0.13
N LEU A 10 7.98 2.03 -0.90
CA LEU A 10 9.03 3.02 -0.73
C LEU A 10 8.41 4.38 -0.37
N VAL A 11 8.76 4.92 0.79
CA VAL A 11 8.36 6.24 1.30
C VAL A 11 9.60 6.93 1.85
N ASP A 12 9.92 8.12 1.36
CA ASP A 12 11.11 8.88 1.79
C ASP A 12 12.39 8.02 1.81
N ASP A 13 12.64 7.31 0.71
CA ASP A 13 13.77 6.38 0.52
C ASP A 13 13.83 5.20 1.52
N LYS A 14 12.72 4.89 2.18
CA LYS A 14 12.61 3.78 3.14
C LYS A 14 11.49 2.81 2.77
N TRP A 15 11.76 1.52 2.89
CA TRP A 15 10.74 0.50 2.76
C TRP A 15 9.88 0.44 4.02
N VAL A 16 8.59 0.71 3.87
CA VAL A 16 7.61 0.72 4.96
C VAL A 16 6.66 -0.46 4.77
N ARG A 17 6.54 -1.31 5.79
CA ARG A 17 5.59 -2.42 5.80
C ARG A 17 4.16 -1.89 5.90
N THR A 18 3.32 -2.37 5.01
CA THR A 18 1.90 -1.99 4.90
C THR A 18 1.07 -3.21 4.48
N ARG A 19 -0.23 -2.99 4.29
CA ARG A 19 -1.15 -3.91 3.64
C ARG A 19 -2.10 -3.12 2.77
N MET A 20 -2.52 -3.71 1.67
CA MET A 20 -3.53 -3.12 0.79
C MET A 20 -4.92 -3.40 1.35
N GLU A 21 -5.79 -2.39 1.32
CA GLU A 21 -7.19 -2.49 1.76
C GLU A 21 -8.08 -1.64 0.84
N MET A 22 -9.40 -1.86 0.91
CA MET A 22 -10.38 -1.06 0.18
C MET A 22 -11.39 -0.44 1.15
N ASN A 23 -11.61 0.87 1.03
CA ASN A 23 -12.53 1.60 1.90
C ASN A 23 -14.00 1.47 1.40
N PRO A 24 -15.01 1.92 2.18
CA PRO A 24 -16.41 1.88 1.74
C PRO A 24 -16.73 2.73 0.49
N ALA A 25 -15.89 3.73 0.18
CA ALA A 25 -15.98 4.53 -1.03
C ALA A 25 -15.37 3.82 -2.27
N ARG A 26 -14.89 2.57 -2.10
CA ARG A 26 -14.23 1.75 -3.14
C ARG A 26 -12.88 2.30 -3.60
N GLU A 27 -12.21 3.05 -2.75
CA GLU A 27 -10.83 3.49 -2.99
C GLU A 27 -9.86 2.51 -2.33
N TRP A 28 -8.80 2.19 -3.07
CA TRP A 28 -7.68 1.43 -2.53
C TRP A 28 -6.81 2.31 -1.66
N TYR A 29 -6.29 1.76 -0.57
CA TYR A 29 -5.38 2.47 0.31
C TYR A 29 -4.33 1.54 0.93
N LEU A 30 -3.21 2.12 1.35
CA LEU A 30 -2.11 1.42 2.00
C LEU A 30 -2.07 1.78 3.48
N VAL A 31 -2.37 0.80 4.33
CA VAL A 31 -2.53 1.03 5.77
C VAL A 31 -1.25 1.57 6.40
N GLY A 32 -1.37 2.62 7.21
CA GLY A 32 -0.24 3.24 7.89
C GLY A 32 0.55 4.22 7.03
N THR A 33 0.06 4.55 5.83
CA THR A 33 0.61 5.58 4.95
C THR A 33 -0.47 6.61 4.61
N SER A 34 -0.09 7.71 3.93
CA SER A 34 -1.04 8.69 3.39
C SER A 34 -1.62 8.30 2.02
N TYR A 35 -1.24 7.16 1.44
CA TYR A 35 -1.69 6.74 0.12
C TYR A 35 -3.13 6.22 0.14
N CYS A 36 -4.00 6.87 -0.64
CA CYS A 36 -5.41 6.53 -0.82
C CYS A 36 -5.86 6.98 -2.22
N GLY A 37 -6.66 6.15 -2.90
CA GLY A 37 -7.15 6.41 -4.24
C GLY A 37 -6.32 5.72 -5.31
N ASP A 38 -5.78 6.49 -6.25
CA ASP A 38 -4.90 5.98 -7.29
C ASP A 38 -3.51 5.66 -6.72
N LEU A 39 -3.08 4.42 -6.90
CA LEU A 39 -1.82 3.88 -6.39
C LEU A 39 -0.83 3.56 -7.53
N GLU A 40 -1.07 4.07 -8.74
CA GLU A 40 -0.13 3.92 -9.84
C GLU A 40 1.25 4.52 -9.48
N TYR A 41 2.30 3.89 -9.99
CA TYR A 41 3.71 4.27 -9.81
C TYR A 41 4.27 4.18 -8.37
N VAL A 42 3.48 3.73 -7.40
CA VAL A 42 4.00 3.40 -6.07
C VAL A 42 4.99 2.24 -6.18
N GLN A 43 6.23 2.48 -5.76
CA GLN A 43 7.25 1.44 -5.69
C GLN A 43 6.92 0.48 -4.54
N ALA A 44 6.72 -0.79 -4.88
CA ALA A 44 6.35 -1.83 -3.93
C ALA A 44 7.26 -3.06 -4.07
N ARG A 45 7.42 -3.82 -2.98
CA ARG A 45 8.06 -5.14 -2.98
C ARG A 45 7.33 -6.10 -2.05
N ILE A 46 7.43 -7.39 -2.35
CA ILE A 46 7.05 -8.47 -1.44
C ILE A 46 8.31 -8.85 -0.66
N PRO A 47 8.34 -8.72 0.67
CA PRO A 47 9.43 -9.29 1.46
C PRO A 47 9.41 -10.82 1.35
N GLU A 48 10.59 -11.44 1.19
CA GLU A 48 10.74 -12.91 1.20
C GLU A 48 10.21 -13.55 2.50
#